data_AF-A0A1X1CW27-F1
#
_entry.id   AF-A0A1X1CW27-F1
#
_cell.length_a   1.000
_cell.length_b   1.000
_cell.length_c   1.000
_cell.angle_alpha   90.00
_cell.angle_beta   90.00
_cell.angle_gamma   90.00
#
_symmetry.space_group_name_H-M   'P 1'
#
loop_
_entity.id
_entity.type
_entity.pdbx_description
1 polymer ?
#
loop_
_entity_poly.entity_id
_entity_poly.type
_entity_poly.pdbx_seq_one_letter_code
_entity_poly.pdbx_strand_id
1 'polypeptide(L)'
;MKAIAIAVGLMACHATSAWSETQFQITCPGRPTMTVSRANYGLSTLMWPKRHFQVAAGQQRTSLKSGDKVAITRFRNGDQLIVNKNNDDTFFVYANSDKLLPCERTEKRDAEILSLERYDDSQRPNS
;
A
#
# COMPACT_ATOMS: atom_id res chain seq x y z
N MET A 1 -28.64 21.71 -31.69
CA MET A 1 -28.82 21.30 -30.26
C MET A 1 -28.28 19.91 -29.94
N LYS A 2 -28.45 18.88 -30.77
CA LYS A 2 -27.91 17.52 -30.50
C LYS A 2 -26.38 17.42 -30.40
N ALA A 3 -25.63 18.14 -31.24
CA ALA A 3 -24.17 18.10 -31.25
C ALA A 3 -23.52 18.65 -29.96
N ILE A 4 -24.16 19.63 -29.31
CA ILE A 4 -23.68 20.24 -28.06
C ILE A 4 -23.84 19.24 -26.90
N ALA A 5 -24.95 18.49 -26.87
CA ALA A 5 -25.17 17.45 -25.86
C ALA A 5 -24.13 16.30 -25.96
N ILE A 6 -23.72 15.94 -27.18
CA ILE A 6 -22.68 14.92 -27.41
C ILE A 6 -21.30 15.42 -26.93
N ALA A 7 -20.96 16.69 -27.20
CA ALA A 7 -19.71 17.28 -26.75
C ALA A 7 -19.60 17.37 -25.22
N VAL A 8 -20.70 17.72 -24.53
CA VAL A 8 -20.75 17.74 -23.06
C VAL A 8 -20.64 16.33 -22.46
N GLY A 9 -21.25 15.32 -23.09
CA GLY A 9 -21.15 13.93 -22.67
C GLY A 9 -19.71 13.37 -22.78
N LEU A 10 -18.98 13.73 -23.83
CA LEU A 10 -17.58 13.33 -24.01
C LEU A 10 -16.63 14.00 -23.00
N MET A 11 -16.89 15.25 -22.61
CA MET A 11 -16.08 15.96 -21.62
C MET A 11 -16.17 15.34 -20.20
N ALA A 12 -17.28 14.67 -19.87
CA ALA A 12 -17.46 14.03 -18.57
C ALA A 12 -16.64 12.73 -18.39
N CYS A 13 -16.17 12.11 -19.48
CA CYS A 13 -15.45 10.83 -19.42
C CYS A 13 -13.94 10.94 -19.13
N HIS A 14 -13.37 12.14 -19.05
CA HIS A 14 -11.92 12.34 -18.88
C HIS A 14 -11.45 12.46 -17.42
N ALA A 15 -12.35 12.40 -16.44
CA ALA A 15 -12.01 12.55 -15.02
C ALA A 15 -11.86 11.21 -14.28
N THR A 16 -11.39 10.15 -14.96
CA THR A 16 -10.93 8.97 -14.22
C THR A 16 -9.63 9.35 -13.54
N SER A 17 -9.69 9.60 -12.23
CA SER A 17 -8.48 9.72 -11.42
C SER A 17 -7.63 8.48 -11.65
N ALA A 18 -6.43 8.66 -12.19
CA ALA A 18 -5.43 7.60 -12.17
C ALA A 18 -5.12 7.34 -10.69
N TRP A 19 -5.68 6.26 -10.15
CA TRP A 19 -5.45 5.90 -8.76
C TRP A 19 -3.99 5.51 -8.62
N SER A 20 -3.20 6.38 -8.01
CA SER A 20 -1.78 6.16 -7.82
C SER A 20 -1.55 5.14 -6.71
N GLU A 21 -0.54 4.31 -6.92
CA GLU A 21 0.09 3.50 -5.88
C GLU A 21 0.54 4.45 -4.75
N THR A 22 0.34 4.10 -3.48
CA THR A 22 0.74 4.98 -2.37
C THR A 22 1.77 4.32 -1.47
N GLN A 23 2.61 5.11 -0.83
CA GLN A 23 3.60 4.62 0.12
C GLN A 23 3.74 5.53 1.34
N PHE A 24 4.23 4.95 2.42
CA PHE A 24 4.63 5.66 3.64
C PHE A 24 5.72 4.85 4.35
N GLN A 25 6.46 5.51 5.23
CA GLN A 25 7.48 4.86 6.04
C GLN A 25 7.01 4.71 7.48
N ILE A 26 7.46 3.64 8.12
CA ILE A 26 7.26 3.38 9.54
C ILE A 26 8.62 3.10 10.20
N THR A 27 8.82 3.68 11.38
CA THR A 27 9.98 3.42 12.24
C THR A 27 9.47 2.78 13.52
N CYS A 28 9.78 1.50 13.69
CA CYS A 28 9.34 0.69 14.82
C CYS A 28 10.55 0.18 15.62
N PRO A 29 10.44 -0.01 16.95
CA PRO A 29 11.52 -0.58 17.74
C PRO A 29 11.98 -1.95 17.22
N GLY A 30 13.29 -2.16 17.10
CA GLY A 30 13.89 -3.46 16.76
C GLY A 30 14.08 -3.77 15.27
N ARG A 31 13.64 -2.91 14.35
CA ARG A 31 13.97 -3.01 12.92
C ARG A 31 14.36 -1.65 12.33
N PRO A 32 15.17 -1.63 11.25
CA PRO A 32 15.36 -0.42 10.47
C PRO A 32 14.02 0.10 9.93
N THR A 33 13.97 1.38 9.57
CA THR A 33 12.81 2.00 8.92
C THR A 33 12.31 1.15 7.76
N MET A 34 11.02 0.89 7.76
CA MET A 34 10.36 0.04 6.78
C MET A 34 9.47 0.91 5.89
N THR A 35 9.43 0.59 4.60
CA THR A 35 8.52 1.23 3.64
C THR A 35 7.34 0.31 3.41
N VAL A 36 6.14 0.86 3.60
CA VAL A 36 4.89 0.19 3.28
C VAL A 36 4.33 0.82 2.01
N SER A 37 4.18 0.03 0.96
CA SER A 37 3.51 0.45 -0.26
C SER A 37 2.17 -0.25 -0.39
N ARG A 38 1.19 0.45 -0.93
CA ARG A 38 -0.16 -0.04 -1.16
C ARG A 38 -0.53 0.15 -2.61
N ALA A 39 -0.80 -0.98 -3.22
CA ALA A 39 -1.24 -1.02 -4.58
C ALA A 39 -2.74 -0.94 -4.73
N ASN A 40 -3.15 -0.55 -5.94
CA ASN A 40 -4.49 -0.81 -6.39
C ASN A 40 -4.80 -2.31 -6.28
N TYR A 41 -6.08 -2.61 -6.11
CA TYR A 41 -6.58 -3.99 -5.92
C TYR A 41 -6.19 -4.65 -4.59
N GLY A 42 -5.70 -3.86 -3.62
CA GLY A 42 -5.57 -4.28 -2.23
C GLY A 42 -4.24 -4.96 -1.90
N LEU A 43 -3.26 -5.02 -2.79
CA LEU A 43 -1.93 -5.53 -2.44
C LEU A 43 -1.23 -4.54 -1.51
N SER A 44 -0.57 -5.04 -0.46
CA SER A 44 0.33 -4.25 0.36
C SER A 44 1.70 -4.91 0.41
N THR A 45 2.76 -4.11 0.34
CA THR A 45 4.13 -4.57 0.46
C THR A 45 4.79 -3.92 1.67
N LEU A 46 5.78 -4.61 2.24
CA LEU A 46 6.62 -4.13 3.32
C LEU A 46 8.07 -4.44 2.97
N MET A 47 8.89 -3.40 2.91
CA MET A 47 10.29 -3.52 2.52
C MET A 47 11.20 -2.83 3.54
N TRP A 48 12.36 -3.43 3.82
CA TRP A 48 13.40 -2.82 4.64
C TRP A 48 14.80 -3.25 4.14
N PRO A 49 15.88 -2.57 4.56
CA PRO A 49 17.24 -2.79 4.05
C PRO A 49 17.69 -4.26 4.12
N LYS A 50 18.70 -4.64 3.33
CA LYS A 50 19.23 -6.02 3.22
C LYS A 50 18.29 -7.03 2.54
N ARG A 51 17.58 -6.58 1.50
CA ARG A 51 16.74 -7.43 0.61
C ARG A 51 15.57 -8.10 1.35
N HIS A 52 14.99 -7.42 2.32
CA HIS A 52 13.81 -7.90 2.99
C HIS A 52 12.56 -7.32 2.35
N PHE A 53 11.69 -8.21 1.86
CA PHE A 53 10.47 -7.86 1.17
C PHE A 53 9.36 -8.83 1.58
N GLN A 54 8.22 -8.28 1.97
CA GLN A 54 7.04 -9.03 2.35
C GLN A 54 5.81 -8.47 1.63
N VAL A 55 4.84 -9.34 1.41
CA VAL A 55 3.57 -9.01 0.76
C VAL A 55 2.40 -9.41 1.64
N ALA A 56 1.29 -8.70 1.49
CA ALA A 56 0.01 -8.99 2.11
C ALA A 56 -1.10 -8.78 1.08
N ALA A 57 -2.12 -9.64 1.14
CA ALA A 57 -3.33 -9.48 0.34
C ALA A 57 -4.39 -8.78 1.19
N GLY A 58 -4.67 -7.53 0.85
CA GLY A 58 -5.75 -6.75 1.45
C GLY A 58 -5.46 -6.23 2.84
N GLN A 59 -6.50 -5.65 3.42
CA GLN A 59 -6.53 -5.22 4.80
C GLN A 59 -7.84 -5.68 5.43
N GLN A 60 -7.75 -6.30 6.59
CA GLN A 60 -8.94 -6.54 7.42
C GLN A 60 -9.30 -5.23 8.13
N ARG A 61 -10.51 -4.73 7.88
CA ARG A 61 -11.04 -3.55 8.56
C ARG A 61 -12.02 -3.99 9.62
N THR A 62 -11.86 -3.51 10.84
CA THR A 62 -12.75 -3.85 11.95
C THR A 62 -12.85 -2.68 12.93
N SER A 63 -13.87 -2.71 13.78
CA SER A 63 -13.94 -1.86 14.96
C SER A 63 -13.49 -2.64 16.19
N LEU A 64 -12.70 -2.01 17.06
CA LEU A 64 -12.39 -2.53 18.38
C LEU A 64 -13.59 -2.37 19.32
N LYS A 65 -13.55 -3.06 20.47
CA LYS A 65 -14.59 -2.92 21.51
C LYS A 65 -14.73 -1.48 22.04
N SER A 66 -13.64 -0.70 22.01
CA SER A 66 -13.62 0.72 22.34
C SER A 66 -14.35 1.62 21.32
N GLY A 67 -14.67 1.10 20.14
CA GLY A 67 -15.25 1.85 19.02
C GLY A 67 -14.21 2.31 17.98
N ASP A 68 -12.91 2.16 18.25
CA ASP A 68 -11.85 2.56 17.32
C ASP A 68 -11.87 1.72 16.05
N LYS A 69 -11.82 2.39 14.90
CA LYS A 69 -11.75 1.74 13.60
C LYS A 69 -10.30 1.44 13.29
N VAL A 70 -9.97 0.18 13.04
CA VAL A 70 -8.61 -0.24 12.72
C VAL A 70 -8.55 -0.96 11.38
N ALA A 71 -7.46 -0.76 10.64
CA ALA A 71 -7.09 -1.57 9.50
C ALA A 71 -5.86 -2.41 9.84
N ILE A 72 -5.99 -3.72 9.66
CA ILE A 72 -4.96 -4.72 9.95
C ILE A 72 -4.47 -5.29 8.64
N THR A 73 -3.16 -5.22 8.42
CA THR A 73 -2.46 -5.82 7.28
C THR A 73 -1.61 -6.96 7.80
N ARG A 74 -1.87 -8.19 7.34
CA ARG A 74 -1.11 -9.38 7.76
C ARG A 74 -0.18 -9.80 6.63
N PHE A 75 1.12 -9.67 6.85
CA PHE A 75 2.15 -10.03 5.89
C PHE A 75 2.39 -11.55 5.89
N ARG A 76 2.88 -12.07 4.76
CA ARG A 76 3.11 -13.52 4.57
C ARG A 76 4.06 -14.14 5.60
N ASN A 77 5.00 -13.37 6.14
CA ASN A 77 5.90 -13.84 7.19
C ASN A 77 5.29 -13.84 8.60
N GLY A 78 4.03 -13.41 8.75
CA GLY A 78 3.33 -13.35 10.05
C GLY A 78 3.41 -11.99 10.75
N ASP A 79 4.20 -11.04 10.24
CA ASP A 79 4.18 -9.66 10.73
C ASP A 79 2.80 -9.02 10.51
N GLN A 80 2.39 -8.13 11.40
CA GLN A 80 1.12 -7.41 11.30
C GLN A 80 1.32 -5.91 11.46
N LEU A 81 0.77 -5.14 10.53
CA LEU A 81 0.66 -3.69 10.61
C LEU A 81 -0.78 -3.32 10.94
N ILE A 82 -0.96 -2.56 12.02
CA ILE A 82 -2.25 -2.11 12.51
C ILE A 82 -2.27 -0.59 12.46
N VAL A 83 -3.28 -0.02 11.81
CA VAL A 83 -3.44 1.43 11.69
C VAL A 83 -4.81 1.82 12.22
N ASN A 84 -4.86 2.69 13.21
CA ASN A 84 -6.09 3.34 13.65
C ASN A 84 -6.54 4.32 12.55
N LYS A 85 -7.77 4.20 12.10
CA LYS A 85 -8.33 4.98 10.98
C LYS A 85 -8.93 6.30 11.43
N ASN A 86 -9.02 6.55 12.72
CA ASN A 86 -9.52 7.80 13.28
C ASN A 86 -8.40 8.85 13.38
N ASN A 87 -7.16 8.43 13.68
CA ASN A 87 -6.02 9.33 13.93
C ASN A 87 -4.70 8.89 13.28
N ASP A 88 -4.70 7.83 12.46
CA ASP A 88 -3.53 7.24 11.80
C ASP A 88 -2.41 6.71 12.73
N ASP A 89 -2.70 6.54 14.03
CA ASP A 89 -1.79 5.85 14.95
C ASP A 89 -1.43 4.47 14.41
N THR A 90 -0.14 4.19 14.36
CA THR A 90 0.41 3.04 13.66
C THR A 90 1.14 2.14 14.63
N PHE A 91 0.79 0.86 14.60
CA PHE A 91 1.37 -0.17 15.43
C PHE A 91 1.84 -1.36 14.60
N PHE A 92 2.84 -2.07 15.12
CA PHE A 92 3.40 -3.25 14.47
C PHE A 92 3.53 -4.41 15.46
N VAL A 93 3.24 -5.60 14.97
CA VAL A 93 3.43 -6.86 15.70
C VAL A 93 4.36 -7.73 14.87
N TYR A 94 5.50 -8.13 15.44
CA TYR A 94 6.42 -9.03 14.76
C TYR A 94 5.89 -10.46 14.73
N ALA A 95 6.26 -11.22 13.70
CA ALA A 95 5.99 -12.63 13.61
C ALA A 95 6.39 -13.37 14.91
N ASN A 96 5.53 -14.29 15.36
CA ASN A 96 5.71 -15.06 16.59
C ASN A 96 5.77 -14.22 17.88
N SER A 97 5.22 -13.01 17.86
CA SER A 97 5.07 -12.15 19.04
C SER A 97 3.64 -11.67 19.17
N ASP A 98 3.20 -11.47 20.41
CA ASP A 98 1.93 -10.80 20.72
C ASP A 98 2.14 -9.34 21.16
N LYS A 99 3.38 -8.85 21.08
CA LYS A 99 3.72 -7.49 21.52
C LYS A 99 3.30 -6.47 20.47
N LEU A 100 2.37 -5.59 20.86
CA LEU A 100 1.99 -4.41 20.09
C LEU A 100 3.02 -3.31 20.28
N LEU A 101 3.69 -2.90 19.20
CA LEU A 101 4.71 -1.86 19.23
C LEU A 101 4.19 -0.59 18.55
N PRO A 102 4.23 0.58 19.21
CA PRO A 102 3.96 1.84 18.53
C PRO A 102 5.09 2.14 17.53
N CYS A 103 4.72 2.72 16.40
CA CYS A 103 5.66 3.13 15.37
C CYS A 103 5.42 4.58 14.98
N GLU A 104 6.50 5.31 14.74
CA GLU A 104 6.42 6.60 14.07
C GLU A 104 6.10 6.35 12.59
N ARG A 105 5.26 7.21 12.02
CA ARG A 105 4.78 7.09 10.65
C ARG A 105 4.97 8.40 9.92
N THR A 106 5.50 8.33 8.70
CA THR A 106 5.51 9.49 7.80
C THR A 106 4.16 9.69 7.14
N GLU A 107 3.95 10.88 6.57
CA GLU A 107 2.83 11.13 5.69
C GLU A 107 2.79 10.14 4.52
N LYS A 108 1.58 9.91 4.02
CA LYS A 108 1.35 9.10 2.83
C LYS A 108 1.64 9.95 1.60
N ARG A 109 2.37 9.38 0.65
CA ARG A 109 2.67 9.99 -0.65
C ARG A 109 2.40 8.99 -1.78
N ASP A 110 2.29 9.50 -3.00
CA ASP A 110 2.27 8.67 -4.19
C ASP A 110 3.61 7.96 -4.34
N ALA A 111 3.55 6.68 -4.71
CA ALA A 111 4.74 5.91 -5.03
C ALA A 111 5.28 6.36 -6.38
N GLU A 112 6.60 6.41 -6.50
CA GLU A 112 7.26 6.76 -7.74
C GLU A 112 7.01 5.65 -8.77
N ILE A 113 6.32 6.00 -9.86
CA ILE A 113 6.06 5.06 -10.95
C ILE A 113 7.31 5.01 -11.82
N LEU A 114 8.10 3.95 -11.66
CA LEU A 114 9.20 3.67 -12.56
C LEU A 114 8.65 3.17 -13.90
N SER A 115 8.94 3.90 -14.99
CA SER A 115 8.66 3.42 -16.34
C SER A 115 9.65 2.31 -16.68
N LEU A 116 9.17 1.06 -16.69
CA LEU A 116 9.96 -0.08 -17.12
C LEU A 116 9.93 -0.17 -18.64
N GLU A 117 11.09 -0.39 -19.25
CA GLU A 117 11.18 -0.69 -20.67
C GLU A 117 10.47 -2.02 -20.96
N ARG A 118 9.77 -2.11 -22.10
CA ARG A 118 9.05 -3.33 -22.46
C ARG A 118 10.05 -4.48 -22.58
N TYR A 119 9.79 -5.57 -21.85
CA TYR A 119 10.56 -6.79 -22.02
C TYR A 119 10.34 -7.36 -23.43
N ASP A 120 11.41 -7.47 -24.21
CA ASP A 120 11.44 -8.11 -25.53
C ASP A 120 12.13 -9.47 -25.41
N ASP A 121 11.33 -10.54 -25.48
CA ASP A 121 11.78 -11.92 -25.38
C ASP A 121 12.35 -12.47 -26.69
N SER A 122 12.21 -11.75 -27.81
CA SER A 122 12.73 -12.14 -29.12
C SER A 122 14.26 -12.12 -29.22
N GLN A 123 14.94 -11.46 -28.28
CA GLN A 123 16.40 -11.40 -28.23
C GLN A 123 17.06 -12.59 -27.52
N ARG A 124 16.28 -13.59 -27.07
CA ARG A 124 16.87 -14.80 -26.49
C ARG A 124 17.51 -15.67 -27.58
N PRO A 125 18.82 -15.96 -27.53
CA PRO A 125 19.39 -16.98 -28.38
C PRO A 125 18.76 -18.33 -28.04
N ASN A 126 18.24 -19.02 -29.05
CA ASN A 126 17.77 -20.40 -28.91
C ASN A 126 18.92 -21.25 -28.37
N SER A 127 18.68 -21.86 -27.20
CA SER A 127 19.62 -22.76 -26.53
C SER A 127 19.69 -24.11 -27.23
#